data_AF-A0A4Z2G9Q7-F1
#
_entry.id   AF-A0A4Z2G9Q7-F1
#
_cell.length_a   1.000
_cell.length_b   1.000
_cell.length_c   1.000
_cell.angle_alpha   90.00
_cell.angle_beta   90.00
_cell.angle_gamma   90.00
#
_symmetry.space_group_name_H-M   'P 1'
#
loop_
_entity.id
_entity.type
_entity.pdbx_description
1 polymer ?
#
loop_
_entity_poly.entity_id
_entity_poly.type
_entity_poly.pdbx_seq_one_letter_code
_entity_poly.pdbx_strand_id
1 'polypeptide(L)' 'MDPNGLSDPYVKFRLGPQKYRSKTVPKTLSPQWRQQFDLHMDDESGVLDVSVWDQDTGRRDDFIGRSAHRFC' A
#
# COMPACT_ATOMS: atom_id res chain seq x y z
N MET A 1 -11.27 0.33 -12.57
CA MET A 1 -11.15 -0.89 -13.42
C MET A 1 -10.78 -0.49 -14.84
N ASP A 2 -9.47 -0.40 -15.10
CA ASP A 2 -8.90 0.06 -16.35
C ASP A 2 -9.25 -0.82 -17.56
N PRO A 3 -9.48 -0.22 -18.74
CA PRO A 3 -9.88 -0.94 -19.96
C PRO A 3 -8.79 -1.88 -20.52
N ASN A 4 -7.54 -1.79 -20.03
CA ASN A 4 -6.44 -2.67 -20.44
C ASN A 4 -6.28 -3.92 -19.56
N GLY A 5 -7.06 -4.07 -18.48
CA GLY A 5 -6.95 -5.20 -17.55
C GLY A 5 -5.63 -5.28 -16.77
N LEU A 6 -4.85 -4.20 -16.77
CA LEU A 6 -3.62 -4.05 -15.99
C LEU A 6 -3.84 -3.00 -14.92
N SER A 7 -3.33 -3.25 -13.72
CA SER A 7 -3.34 -2.31 -12.60
C SER A 7 -1.98 -1.62 -12.46
N ASP A 8 -2.00 -0.45 -11.85
CA ASP A 8 -0.86 0.32 -11.36
C ASP A 8 -0.83 0.26 -9.81
N PRO A 9 -0.54 -0.91 -9.20
CA PRO A 9 -0.67 -1.09 -7.76
C PRO A 9 0.44 -0.39 -6.95
N TYR A 10 0.04 0.16 -5.80
CA TYR A 10 0.92 0.68 -4.77
C TYR A 10 0.40 0.36 -3.37
N VAL A 11 1.30 0.34 -2.38
CA VAL A 11 1.01 0.00 -0.99
C VAL A 11 1.09 1.23 -0.12
N LYS A 12 0.14 1.39 0.80
CA LYS A 12 0.18 2.34 1.91
C LYS A 12 0.41 1.57 3.21
N PHE A 13 1.39 2.00 3.97
CA PHE A 13 1.69 1.51 5.31
C PHE A 13 1.28 2.57 6.33
N ARG A 14 0.62 2.19 7.40
CA ARG A 14 0.28 3.08 8.51
C ARG A 14 0.55 2.41 9.85
N LEU A 15 1.38 3.04 10.66
CA LEU A 15 1.72 2.61 12.02
C LEU A 15 1.51 3.81 12.95
N GLY A 16 0.42 3.79 13.73
CA GLY A 16 0.02 4.94 14.54
C GLY A 16 -0.14 6.24 13.71
N PRO A 17 0.64 7.30 14.00
CA PRO A 17 0.63 8.55 13.22
C PRO A 17 1.45 8.47 11.93
N GLN A 18 2.36 7.50 11.80
CA GLN A 18 3.25 7.37 10.65
C GLN A 18 2.51 6.80 9.44
N LYS A 19 2.75 7.39 8.27
CA LYS A 19 2.15 6.99 6.99
C LYS A 19 3.24 6.94 5.92
N TYR A 20 3.36 5.81 5.25
CA TYR A 20 4.30 5.61 4.15
C TYR A 20 3.55 5.09 2.92
N ARG A 21 4.08 5.42 1.75
CA ARG A 21 3.55 4.98 0.46
C ARG A 21 4.69 4.40 -0.37
N SER A 22 4.45 3.23 -0.97
CA SER A 22 5.38 2.64 -1.93
C SER A 22 5.37 3.38 -3.26
N LYS A 23 6.38 3.10 -4.08
CA LYS A 23 6.32 3.38 -5.51
C LYS A 23 5.13 2.62 -6.11
N THR A 24 4.52 3.23 -7.10
CA THR A 24 3.55 2.59 -7.98
C THR A 24 4.29 1.71 -8.95
N VAL A 25 3.87 0.45 -9.10
CA VAL A 25 4.41 -0.47 -10.11
C VAL A 25 3.43 -0.48 -11.27
N PRO A 26 3.75 0.12 -12.42
CA PRO A 26 2.77 0.28 -13.48
C PRO A 26 2.49 -1.04 -14.22
N LYS A 27 1.27 -1.17 -14.72
CA LYS A 27 0.84 -2.15 -15.73
C LYS A 27 1.12 -3.61 -15.34
N THR A 28 0.80 -4.00 -14.11
CA THR A 28 1.04 -5.36 -13.61
C THR A 28 -0.05 -5.86 -12.67
N LEU A 29 -0.35 -7.16 -12.77
CA LEU A 29 -1.21 -7.89 -11.82
C LEU A 29 -0.37 -8.66 -10.77
N SER A 30 0.96 -8.63 -10.87
CA SER A 30 1.89 -9.29 -9.95
C SER A 30 3.02 -8.32 -9.60
N PRO A 31 2.73 -7.26 -8.83
CA PRO A 31 3.71 -6.24 -8.49
C PRO A 31 4.85 -6.78 -7.63
N GLN A 32 6.06 -6.30 -7.92
CA GLN A 32 7.23 -6.50 -7.06
C GLN A 32 7.81 -5.14 -6.68
N TRP A 33 7.52 -4.68 -5.46
CA TRP A 33 8.01 -3.37 -5.01
C TRP A 33 9.49 -3.37 -4.67
N ARG A 34 9.98 -4.44 -4.02
CA ARG A 34 11.38 -4.55 -3.54
C ARG A 34 11.84 -3.28 -2.79
N GLN A 35 10.93 -2.72 -1.99
CA GLN A 35 11.19 -1.52 -1.17
C GLN A 35 11.25 -1.90 0.30
N GLN A 36 12.18 -1.25 1.01
CA GLN A 36 12.29 -1.32 2.46
C GLN A 36 11.77 -0.02 3.07
N PHE A 37 11.04 -0.14 4.18
CA PHE A 37 10.55 0.98 4.97
C PHE A 37 10.95 0.73 6.42
N ASP A 38 11.58 1.73 7.03
CA ASP A 38 11.89 1.71 8.46
C ASP A 38 10.82 2.53 9.18
N LEU A 39 10.00 1.83 9.96
CA LEU A 39 8.88 2.37 10.74
C LEU A 39 9.28 2.40 12.21
N HIS A 40 9.11 3.54 12.87
CA HIS A 40 9.35 3.60 14.31
C HIS A 40 8.14 3.05 15.06
N MET A 41 8.34 2.06 15.91
CA MET A 41 7.27 1.52 16.76
C MET A 41 7.39 2.13 18.15
N ASP A 42 6.35 2.84 18.58
CA ASP A 42 6.16 3.24 19.97
C ASP A 42 5.24 2.24 20.70
N ASP A 43 5.21 2.30 22.03
CA ASP A 43 4.41 1.38 22.87
C ASP A 43 2.90 1.44 22.58
N GLU A 44 2.40 2.51 21.96
CA GLU A 44 0.98 2.67 21.61
C GLU A 44 0.66 2.15 20.19
N SER A 45 1.66 2.10 19.31
CA SER A 45 1.56 1.73 17.90
C SER A 45 1.76 0.23 17.68
N GLY A 46 0.88 -0.58 18.26
CA GLY A 46 0.96 -2.04 18.14
C GLY A 46 0.44 -2.64 16.84
N VAL A 47 -0.14 -1.84 15.91
CA VAL A 47 -0.77 -2.37 14.67
C VAL A 47 -0.25 -1.66 13.43
N LEU A 48 0.42 -2.42 12.57
CA LEU A 48 0.79 -2.02 11.21
C LEU A 48 -0.36 -2.31 10.26
N ASP A 49 -0.92 -1.25 9.70
CA ASP A 49 -1.90 -1.33 8.63
C ASP A 49 -1.24 -1.29 7.26
N VAL A 50 -1.64 -2.21 6.39
CA VAL A 50 -1.12 -2.33 5.03
C VAL A 50 -2.30 -2.35 4.07
N SER A 51 -2.40 -1.37 3.18
CA SER A 51 -3.46 -1.32 2.16
C SER A 51 -2.87 -1.18 0.76
N VAL A 52 -3.44 -1.92 -0.18
CA VAL A 52 -3.04 -1.93 -1.59
C VAL A 52 -4.10 -1.18 -2.40
N TRP A 53 -3.63 -0.31 -3.28
CA TRP A 53 -4.44 0.60 -4.08
C TRP A 53 -3.98 0.56 -5.53
N ASP A 54 -4.91 0.72 -6.46
CA ASP A 54 -4.66 0.90 -7.89
C ASP A 54 -4.58 2.40 -8.20
N GLN A 55 -3.51 2.86 -8.84
CA GLN A 55 -3.35 4.27 -9.18
C GLN A 55 -3.89 4.57 -10.58
N ASP A 56 -5.14 5.05 -10.65
CA ASP A 56 -5.76 5.43 -11.91
C ASP A 56 -5.43 6.89 -12.30
N THR A 57 -4.84 7.09 -13.47
CA THR A 57 -4.58 8.46 -13.96
C THR A 57 -5.89 9.11 -14.43
N GLY A 58 -6.32 10.16 -13.73
CA GLY A 58 -7.52 10.94 -14.07
C GLY A 58 -8.82 10.48 -13.40
N ARG A 59 -8.74 9.48 -12.52
CA ARG A 59 -9.85 9.04 -11.64
C ARG A 59 -9.36 8.96 -10.19
N ARG A 60 -10.25 8.59 -9.26
CA ARG A 60 -9.84 8.23 -7.90
C ARG A 60 -9.21 6.85 -7.93
N ASP A 61 -8.12 6.70 -7.20
CA ASP A 61 -7.47 5.42 -6.95
C ASP A 61 -8.44 4.37 -6.41
N ASP A 62 -8.47 3.19 -7.04
CA ASP A 62 -9.31 2.07 -6.63
C ASP A 62 -8.66 1.32 -5.45
N PHE A 63 -9.46 0.95 -4.45
CA PHE A 63 -8.99 0.14 -3.33
C PHE A 63 -8.98 -1.35 -3.72
N ILE A 64 -7.83 -2.01 -3.58
CA ILE A 64 -7.67 -3.44 -3.94
C ILE A 64 -7.85 -4.32 -2.70
N GLY A 65 -7.23 -3.96 -1.58
CA GLY A 65 -7.25 -4.80 -0.38
C GLY A 65 -6.48 -4.22 0.79
N ARG A 66 -6.69 -4.80 1.97
CA ARG A 66 -6.04 -4.37 3.21
C ARG A 66 -5.76 -5.55 4.12
N SER A 67 -4.65 -5.48 4.83
CA SER A 67 -4.26 -6.39 5.89
C SER A 67 -3.74 -5.57 7.06
N ALA A 68 -3.86 -6.10 8.27
CA ALA A 68 -3.31 -5.48 9.47
C ALA A 68 -2.53 -6.52 10.24
N HIS A 69 -1.32 -6.15 10.67
CA HIS A 69 -0.48 -6.98 11.51
C HIS A 69 -0.33 -6.32 12.88
N ARG A 70 -0.64 -7.07 13.94
CA ARG A 70 -0.40 -6.63 15.31
C ARG A 70 0.95 -7.18 15.76
N PHE A 71 1.85 -6.30 16.18
CA PHE A 71 3.07 -6.69 16.87
C PHE A 71 2.70 -7.03 18.32
N CYS A 72 3.19 -8.17 18.80
CA CYS A 72 2.93 -8.72 20.13
C CYS A 72 4.23 -8.86 20.92
#